data_AF-A0A9E2C0N0-F1
#
_entry.id   AF-A0A9E2C0N0-F1
#
_cell.length_a   1.000
_cell.length_b   1.000
_cell.length_c   1.000
_cell.angle_alpha   90.00
_cell.angle_beta   90.00
_cell.angle_gamma   90.00
#
_symmetry.space_group_name_H-M   'P 1'
#
loop_
_entity.id
_entity.type
_entity.pdbx_description
1 polymer ?
#
loop_
_entity_poly.entity_id
_entity_poly.type
_entity_poly.pdbx_seq_one_letter_code
_entity_poly.pdbx_strand_id
1 'polypeptide(L)'
;MAELEKLKRASVPELNQILGIPFKVLDDGFVRVIDYMGTDASIVQAARVSYGKGTKKVRQDRELIRYLMRHWHTSPFEMCEIKLHVRVPMDTWRQWIRHRTASVNEYSTRYSVAIDSQQMTKPKEWRVQGIENRQGSAGFIDAALGKELTEQEKNLQRLSREVYEFRLESAVAREQARKDLPLSTYTEAYWKIDLHNLLHFLRLRMDDKAQLEIRSFALVIGHEIVARWCPLIWESFLDYRMESLNLSTREVNILRECLAGNDEKAVEMALELGLLKREKDEFKTTLELRELETKLKRMGVVTPWR
;
A
#
# COMPACT_ATOMS: atom_id res chain seq x y z
N MET A 1 -19.46 47.11 -5.53
CA MET A 1 -19.20 45.73 -5.05
C MET A 1 -17.75 45.42 -5.35
N ALA A 2 -16.98 44.89 -4.39
CA ALA A 2 -15.61 44.46 -4.66
C ALA A 2 -15.61 43.41 -5.78
N GLU A 3 -14.68 43.50 -6.72
CA GLU A 3 -14.52 42.51 -7.78
C GLU A 3 -14.24 41.14 -7.16
N LEU A 4 -15.18 40.20 -7.31
CA LEU A 4 -15.02 38.84 -6.81
C LEU A 4 -13.94 38.13 -7.63
N GLU A 5 -12.99 37.48 -6.96
CA GLU A 5 -11.97 36.67 -7.61
C GLU A 5 -12.62 35.52 -8.38
N LYS A 6 -12.36 35.43 -9.69
CA LYS A 6 -12.84 34.31 -10.51
C LYS A 6 -12.01 33.06 -10.23
N LEU A 7 -12.59 32.12 -9.49
CA LEU A 7 -11.96 30.82 -9.21
C LEU A 7 -12.07 29.88 -10.43
N LYS A 8 -10.98 29.18 -10.74
CA LYS A 8 -10.95 28.09 -11.71
C LYS A 8 -10.84 26.75 -10.99
N ARG A 9 -11.44 25.70 -11.56
CA ARG A 9 -11.23 24.34 -11.06
C ARG A 9 -9.76 23.95 -11.24
N ALA A 10 -9.21 23.28 -10.24
CA ALA A 10 -7.89 22.69 -10.33
C ALA A 10 -7.87 21.63 -11.45
N SER A 11 -6.78 21.55 -12.19
CA SER A 11 -6.64 20.64 -13.33
C SER A 11 -5.19 20.20 -13.49
N VAL A 12 -4.97 18.91 -13.66
CA VAL A 12 -3.68 18.28 -13.92
C VAL A 12 -3.73 17.62 -15.30
N PRO A 13 -3.07 18.19 -16.32
CA PRO A 13 -3.12 17.67 -17.69
C PRO A 13 -2.80 16.17 -17.80
N GLU A 14 -1.78 15.72 -17.09
CA GLU A 14 -1.30 14.33 -17.10
C GLU A 14 -2.33 13.37 -16.51
N LEU A 15 -3.00 13.76 -15.42
CA LEU A 15 -4.06 12.94 -14.81
C LEU A 15 -5.33 12.96 -15.67
N ASN A 16 -5.65 14.08 -16.30
CA ASN A 16 -6.81 14.21 -17.19
C ASN A 16 -6.77 13.23 -18.37
N GLN A 17 -5.58 12.91 -18.87
CA GLN A 17 -5.39 11.94 -19.96
C GLN A 17 -5.80 10.52 -19.56
N ILE A 18 -5.82 10.19 -18.27
CA ILE A 18 -6.12 8.84 -17.75
C ILE A 18 -7.45 8.77 -17.00
N LEU A 19 -8.25 9.84 -16.99
CA LEU A 19 -9.59 9.82 -16.40
C LEU A 19 -10.48 8.78 -17.13
N GLY A 20 -11.09 7.90 -16.35
CA GLY A 20 -11.93 6.82 -16.85
C GLY A 20 -11.17 5.64 -17.47
N ILE A 21 -9.87 5.75 -17.70
CA ILE A 21 -9.05 4.70 -18.32
C ILE A 21 -8.62 3.67 -17.25
N PRO A 22 -8.93 2.37 -17.42
CA PRO A 22 -8.54 1.33 -16.48
C PRO A 22 -7.09 0.88 -16.66
N PHE A 23 -6.35 0.85 -15.55
CA PHE A 23 -5.09 0.14 -15.40
C PHE A 23 -5.39 -1.27 -14.92
N LYS A 24 -5.08 -2.28 -15.74
CA LYS A 24 -5.26 -3.68 -15.38
C LYS A 24 -4.32 -4.09 -14.26
N VAL A 25 -4.84 -4.89 -13.32
CA VAL A 25 -4.09 -5.44 -12.18
C VAL A 25 -4.50 -6.89 -11.99
N LEU A 26 -3.55 -7.78 -11.70
CA LEU A 26 -3.77 -9.23 -11.63
C LEU A 26 -4.30 -9.78 -12.98
N ASP A 27 -5.19 -10.75 -12.95
CA ASP A 27 -5.77 -11.42 -14.11
C ASP A 27 -7.03 -10.73 -14.66
N ASP A 28 -7.89 -10.21 -13.78
CA ASP A 28 -9.14 -9.53 -14.17
C ASP A 28 -9.50 -8.33 -13.28
N GLY A 29 -8.53 -7.81 -12.53
CA GLY A 29 -8.67 -6.61 -11.72
C GLY A 29 -8.33 -5.34 -12.48
N PHE A 30 -8.75 -4.20 -11.93
CA PHE A 30 -8.28 -2.89 -12.42
C PHE A 30 -8.41 -1.79 -11.37
N VAL A 31 -7.71 -0.68 -11.62
CA VAL A 31 -7.97 0.63 -11.00
C VAL A 31 -8.19 1.65 -12.10
N ARG A 32 -9.22 2.50 -11.97
CA ARG A 32 -9.39 3.67 -12.84
C ARG A 32 -9.73 4.92 -12.03
N VAL A 33 -9.19 6.06 -12.46
CA VAL A 33 -9.49 7.35 -11.86
C VAL A 33 -10.85 7.82 -12.35
N ILE A 34 -11.74 8.20 -11.44
CA ILE A 34 -13.08 8.68 -11.77
C ILE A 34 -13.16 10.19 -11.62
N ASP A 35 -12.56 10.70 -10.55
CA ASP A 35 -12.58 12.13 -10.24
C ASP A 35 -11.45 12.47 -9.27
N TYR A 36 -11.07 13.73 -9.22
CA TYR A 36 -10.09 14.24 -8.25
C TYR A 36 -10.36 15.71 -7.93
N MET A 37 -9.87 16.14 -6.76
CA MET A 37 -9.92 17.51 -6.29
C MET A 37 -8.55 17.90 -5.78
N GLY A 38 -8.05 19.07 -6.18
CA GLY A 38 -6.78 19.61 -5.70
C GLY A 38 -5.56 19.11 -6.48
N THR A 39 -4.43 19.76 -6.21
CA THR A 39 -3.10 19.53 -6.83
C THR A 39 -2.01 19.90 -5.82
N ASP A 40 -0.73 19.70 -6.17
CA ASP A 40 0.40 20.26 -5.42
C ASP A 40 0.23 21.77 -5.12
N ALA A 41 -0.33 22.54 -6.04
CA ALA A 41 -0.58 23.98 -5.84
C ALA A 41 -1.68 24.24 -4.78
N SER A 42 -2.68 23.37 -4.67
CA SER A 42 -3.74 23.45 -3.66
C SER A 42 -3.18 23.19 -2.26
N ILE A 43 -2.25 22.24 -2.13
CA ILE A 43 -1.53 21.95 -0.88
C ILE A 43 -0.72 23.17 -0.44
N VAL A 44 0.05 23.73 -1.36
CA VAL A 44 0.86 24.93 -1.12
C VAL A 44 0.00 26.14 -0.76
N GLN A 45 -1.15 26.30 -1.43
CA GLN A 45 -2.13 27.34 -1.10
C GLN A 45 -2.61 27.17 0.33
N ALA A 46 -3.10 25.98 0.70
CA ALA A 46 -3.62 25.68 2.02
C ALA A 46 -2.58 25.91 3.13
N ALA A 47 -1.34 25.45 2.92
CA ALA A 47 -0.25 25.66 3.87
C ALA A 47 0.12 27.14 4.05
N ARG A 48 -0.01 27.96 3.00
CA ARG A 48 0.32 29.39 3.04
C ARG A 48 -0.78 30.27 3.59
N VAL A 49 -2.03 29.79 3.69
CA VAL A 49 -3.07 30.52 4.43
C VAL A 49 -2.63 30.78 5.87
N SER A 50 -1.80 29.89 6.44
CA SER A 50 -1.18 30.08 7.75
C SER A 50 -0.11 31.20 7.81
N TYR A 51 0.42 31.65 6.67
CA TYR A 51 1.57 32.60 6.60
C TYR A 51 1.26 33.94 5.90
N GLY A 52 0.04 34.16 5.41
CA GLY A 52 -0.37 35.42 4.75
C GLY A 52 0.05 35.54 3.27
N LYS A 53 -0.47 36.57 2.57
CA LYS A 53 -0.27 36.79 1.13
C LYS A 53 1.17 37.24 0.81
N GLY A 54 2.00 36.34 0.28
CA GLY A 54 3.31 36.64 -0.32
C GLY A 54 3.45 36.10 -1.75
N THR A 55 4.11 36.86 -2.62
CA THR A 55 4.40 36.55 -4.04
C THR A 55 5.36 35.35 -4.22
N LYS A 56 5.08 34.46 -5.19
CA LYS A 56 5.63 33.09 -5.29
C LYS A 56 6.66 32.87 -6.42
N LYS A 57 7.61 31.94 -6.22
CA LYS A 57 8.41 31.25 -7.27
C LYS A 57 8.29 29.71 -7.12
N VAL A 58 8.26 28.95 -8.23
CA VAL A 58 8.10 27.46 -8.25
C VAL A 58 9.10 26.71 -7.35
N ARG A 59 10.35 27.17 -7.26
CA ARG A 59 11.37 26.59 -6.38
C ARG A 59 10.94 26.60 -4.89
N GLN A 60 10.20 27.61 -4.47
CA GLN A 60 9.67 27.74 -3.11
C GLN A 60 8.53 26.75 -2.82
N ASP A 61 7.83 26.28 -3.85
CA ASP A 61 6.68 25.36 -3.69
C ASP A 61 7.15 23.94 -3.41
N ARG A 62 8.14 23.44 -4.16
CA ARG A 62 8.79 22.16 -3.88
C ARG A 62 9.44 22.13 -2.50
N GLU A 63 10.18 23.19 -2.14
CA GLU A 63 10.81 23.30 -0.82
C GLU A 63 9.78 23.27 0.32
N LEU A 64 8.65 23.95 0.15
CA LEU A 64 7.55 23.93 1.12
C LEU A 64 6.92 22.54 1.24
N ILE A 65 6.58 21.87 0.13
CA ILE A 65 5.99 20.51 0.17
C ILE A 65 6.95 19.54 0.87
N ARG A 66 8.23 19.58 0.52
CA ARG A 66 9.26 18.75 1.17
C ARG A 66 9.36 19.04 2.67
N TYR A 67 9.28 20.31 3.07
CA TYR A 67 9.24 20.70 4.49
C TYR A 67 8.00 20.10 5.19
N LEU A 68 6.80 20.28 4.62
CA LEU A 68 5.56 19.74 5.20
C LEU A 68 5.65 18.22 5.40
N MET A 69 6.15 17.50 4.39
CA MET A 69 6.33 16.04 4.47
C MET A 69 7.34 15.68 5.57
N ARG A 70 8.52 16.28 5.58
CA ARG A 70 9.57 15.97 6.58
C ARG A 70 9.09 16.23 8.02
N HIS A 71 8.31 17.28 8.24
CA HIS A 71 7.85 17.71 9.57
C HIS A 71 6.45 17.20 9.94
N TRP A 72 5.88 16.27 9.16
CA TRP A 72 4.56 15.67 9.42
C TRP A 72 3.42 16.70 9.53
N HIS A 73 3.52 17.81 8.78
CA HIS A 73 2.41 18.74 8.62
C HIS A 73 1.47 18.23 7.53
N THR A 74 0.54 17.36 7.94
CA THR A 74 -0.27 16.55 7.03
C THR A 74 -1.57 17.22 6.59
N SER A 75 -2.12 18.16 7.38
CA SER A 75 -3.42 18.78 7.08
C SER A 75 -3.49 19.49 5.71
N PRO A 76 -2.43 20.12 5.16
CA PRO A 76 -2.49 20.64 3.79
C PRO A 76 -2.66 19.56 2.73
N PHE A 77 -2.24 18.32 2.99
CA PHE A 77 -2.39 17.20 2.05
C PHE A 77 -3.84 16.70 1.98
N GLU A 78 -4.61 16.84 3.06
CA GLU A 78 -6.04 16.47 3.11
C GLU A 78 -6.92 17.36 2.21
N MET A 79 -6.39 18.48 1.72
CA MET A 79 -7.07 19.37 0.76
C MET A 79 -7.11 18.80 -0.67
N CYS A 80 -6.49 17.65 -0.89
CA CYS A 80 -6.55 16.91 -2.15
C CYS A 80 -7.31 15.60 -1.94
N GLU A 81 -8.25 15.28 -2.82
CA GLU A 81 -9.02 14.03 -2.79
C GLU A 81 -9.05 13.35 -4.15
N ILE A 82 -9.17 12.01 -4.16
CA ILE A 82 -9.34 11.22 -5.37
C ILE A 82 -10.45 10.20 -5.19
N LYS A 83 -11.19 9.94 -6.26
CA LYS A 83 -12.19 8.89 -6.35
C LYS A 83 -11.75 7.87 -7.39
N LEU A 84 -11.53 6.65 -6.93
CA LEU A 84 -11.15 5.51 -7.76
C LEU A 84 -12.34 4.56 -7.93
N HIS A 85 -12.40 3.91 -9.09
CA HIS A 85 -13.20 2.71 -9.29
C HIS A 85 -12.25 1.53 -9.38
N VAL A 86 -12.43 0.56 -8.49
CA VAL A 86 -11.55 -0.60 -8.37
C VAL A 86 -12.35 -1.87 -8.64
N ARG A 87 -11.75 -2.80 -9.37
CA ARG A 87 -12.18 -4.19 -9.49
C ARG A 87 -11.13 -5.07 -8.87
N VAL A 88 -11.48 -5.78 -7.82
CA VAL A 88 -10.51 -6.43 -6.91
C VAL A 88 -11.10 -7.72 -6.32
N PRO A 89 -10.30 -8.78 -6.06
CA PRO A 89 -10.79 -9.99 -5.40
C PRO A 89 -11.24 -9.71 -3.96
N MET A 90 -12.27 -10.41 -3.47
CA MET A 90 -12.85 -10.16 -2.14
C MET A 90 -11.84 -10.34 -0.99
N ASP A 91 -10.91 -11.29 -1.06
CA ASP A 91 -9.86 -11.48 -0.04
C ASP A 91 -8.93 -10.25 0.09
N THR A 92 -8.56 -9.68 -1.05
CA THR A 92 -7.75 -8.47 -1.19
C THR A 92 -8.56 -7.25 -0.74
N TRP A 93 -9.84 -7.17 -1.13
CA TRP A 93 -10.75 -6.11 -0.73
C TRP A 93 -10.95 -6.04 0.79
N ARG A 94 -11.03 -7.18 1.47
CA ARG A 94 -11.14 -7.25 2.94
C ARG A 94 -9.94 -6.65 3.66
N GLN A 95 -8.75 -6.64 3.05
CA GLN A 95 -7.58 -5.94 3.58
C GLN A 95 -7.62 -4.44 3.27
N TRP A 96 -8.15 -4.09 2.10
CA TRP A 96 -8.31 -2.72 1.64
C TRP A 96 -9.28 -1.93 2.54
N ILE A 97 -10.44 -2.51 2.85
CA ILE A 97 -11.50 -1.81 3.60
C ILE A 97 -11.16 -1.54 5.07
N ARG A 98 -10.01 -2.04 5.56
CA ARG A 98 -9.47 -1.71 6.89
C ARG A 98 -8.99 -0.27 6.99
N HIS A 99 -8.81 0.41 5.86
CA HIS A 99 -8.44 1.82 5.76
C HIS A 99 -9.70 2.70 5.92
N ARG A 100 -10.06 2.95 7.19
CA ARG A 100 -11.35 3.54 7.62
C ARG A 100 -11.57 5.02 7.23
N THR A 101 -10.53 5.72 6.84
CA THR A 101 -10.57 7.15 6.49
C THR A 101 -11.02 7.41 5.05
N ALA A 102 -11.46 6.37 4.33
CA ALA A 102 -12.04 6.46 2.99
C ALA A 102 -13.57 6.36 3.01
N SER A 103 -14.20 6.93 1.99
CA SER A 103 -15.62 6.71 1.66
C SER A 103 -15.76 5.61 0.61
N VAL A 104 -16.61 4.62 0.86
CA VAL A 104 -16.68 3.40 0.03
C VAL A 104 -18.11 3.07 -0.35
N ASN A 105 -18.30 2.65 -1.60
CA ASN A 105 -19.53 2.03 -2.08
C ASN A 105 -19.18 0.80 -2.92
N GLU A 106 -19.63 -0.37 -2.47
CA GLU A 106 -19.29 -1.67 -3.07
C GLU A 106 -20.50 -2.27 -3.80
N TYR A 107 -20.21 -2.95 -4.91
CA TYR A 107 -21.14 -3.79 -5.64
C TYR A 107 -21.77 -4.84 -4.73
N SER A 108 -23.07 -4.71 -4.50
CA SER A 108 -23.79 -5.61 -3.60
C SER A 108 -24.38 -6.78 -4.36
N THR A 109 -23.80 -7.95 -4.13
CA THR A 109 -24.31 -9.24 -4.62
C THR A 109 -25.66 -9.65 -3.99
N ARG A 110 -26.27 -8.80 -3.13
CA ARG A 110 -27.64 -8.99 -2.60
C ARG A 110 -28.66 -8.54 -3.63
N TYR A 111 -28.35 -7.43 -4.30
CA TYR A 111 -29.20 -6.81 -5.28
C TYR A 111 -28.85 -7.25 -6.70
N SER A 112 -27.60 -7.66 -6.93
CA SER A 112 -27.12 -8.00 -8.26
C SER A 112 -26.50 -9.40 -8.31
N VAL A 113 -26.42 -9.98 -9.50
CA VAL A 113 -25.74 -11.27 -9.73
C VAL A 113 -24.24 -11.08 -9.48
N ALA A 114 -23.59 -12.05 -8.83
CA ALA A 114 -22.16 -11.97 -8.59
C ALA A 114 -21.38 -11.95 -9.90
N ILE A 115 -20.30 -11.17 -9.94
CA ILE A 115 -19.42 -11.09 -11.08
C ILE A 115 -18.91 -12.50 -11.39
N ASP A 116 -19.00 -12.90 -12.66
CA ASP A 116 -18.48 -14.18 -13.13
C ASP A 116 -16.99 -14.09 -13.43
N SER A 117 -16.22 -13.90 -12.35
CA SER A 117 -14.76 -13.87 -12.40
C SER A 117 -14.18 -14.13 -11.02
N GLN A 118 -13.13 -14.94 -10.99
CA GLN A 118 -12.36 -15.26 -9.80
C GLN A 118 -10.88 -15.11 -10.14
N GLN A 119 -10.10 -14.60 -9.18
CA GLN A 119 -8.66 -14.58 -9.30
C GLN A 119 -8.11 -16.01 -9.25
N MET A 120 -7.17 -16.30 -10.14
CA MET A 120 -6.46 -17.56 -10.23
C MET A 120 -4.97 -17.39 -9.91
N THR A 121 -4.39 -18.44 -9.35
CA THR A 121 -2.95 -18.53 -9.10
C THR A 121 -2.29 -19.34 -10.21
N LYS A 122 -1.35 -18.75 -10.96
CA LYS A 122 -0.66 -19.47 -12.03
C LYS A 122 0.28 -20.55 -11.48
N PRO A 123 0.66 -21.57 -12.29
CA PRO A 123 1.50 -22.68 -11.83
C PRO A 123 2.83 -22.27 -11.18
N LYS A 124 3.39 -21.11 -11.55
CA LYS A 124 4.67 -20.61 -11.03
C LYS A 124 4.49 -19.52 -9.95
N GLU A 125 3.27 -19.22 -9.54
CA GLU A 125 2.95 -18.09 -8.65
C GLU A 125 2.50 -18.54 -7.25
N TRP A 126 2.34 -19.85 -7.03
CA TRP A 126 2.08 -20.46 -5.73
C TRP A 126 3.29 -20.28 -4.80
N ARG A 127 3.07 -19.69 -3.62
CA ARG A 127 4.13 -19.24 -2.70
C ARG A 127 4.19 -20.14 -1.46
N VAL A 128 5.37 -20.30 -0.87
CA VAL A 128 5.48 -20.97 0.43
C VAL A 128 5.31 -19.98 1.58
N GLN A 129 4.98 -20.49 2.76
CA GLN A 129 4.84 -19.67 3.96
C GLN A 129 6.19 -19.04 4.35
N GLY A 130 6.21 -17.73 4.62
CA GLY A 130 7.40 -17.06 5.12
C GLY A 130 7.84 -17.62 6.48
N ILE A 131 9.14 -17.94 6.62
CA ILE A 131 9.70 -18.53 7.86
C ILE A 131 9.81 -17.47 8.96
N GLU A 132 10.33 -16.28 8.62
CA GLU A 132 10.54 -15.19 9.58
C GLU A 132 9.28 -14.36 9.80
N ASN A 133 8.56 -14.01 8.73
CA ASN A 133 7.27 -13.36 8.80
C ASN A 133 6.17 -14.33 8.37
N ARG A 134 5.53 -14.98 9.35
CA ARG A 134 4.39 -15.88 9.12
C ARG A 134 3.12 -15.18 8.63
N GLN A 135 3.09 -13.85 8.57
CA GLN A 135 2.00 -13.10 7.95
C GLN A 135 2.21 -12.89 6.45
N GLY A 136 3.39 -13.20 5.93
CA GLY A 136 3.75 -13.07 4.52
C GLY A 136 4.11 -14.41 3.88
N SER A 137 4.42 -14.37 2.59
CA SER A 137 4.90 -15.54 1.84
C SER A 137 6.35 -15.34 1.42
N ALA A 138 7.04 -16.43 1.11
CA ALA A 138 8.40 -16.46 0.61
C ALA A 138 8.51 -17.50 -0.50
N GLY A 139 9.44 -17.31 -1.44
CA GLY A 139 9.72 -18.26 -2.51
C GLY A 139 8.50 -18.70 -3.32
N PHE A 140 8.69 -19.76 -4.11
CA PHE A 140 7.64 -20.42 -4.87
C PHE A 140 7.76 -21.93 -4.72
N ILE A 141 6.64 -22.65 -4.80
CA ILE A 141 6.66 -24.12 -4.89
C ILE A 141 7.16 -24.57 -6.26
N ASP A 142 7.45 -25.87 -6.38
CA ASP A 142 7.78 -26.48 -7.67
C ASP A 142 6.65 -26.31 -8.70
N ALA A 143 7.02 -26.05 -9.95
CA ALA A 143 6.06 -25.73 -11.01
C ALA A 143 5.19 -26.92 -11.43
N ALA A 144 5.65 -28.17 -11.26
CA ALA A 144 4.84 -29.35 -11.55
C ALA A 144 3.71 -29.48 -10.51
N LEU A 145 4.04 -29.33 -9.22
CA LEU A 145 3.05 -29.26 -8.15
C LEU A 145 2.12 -28.05 -8.33
N GLY A 146 2.67 -26.88 -8.67
CA GLY A 146 1.87 -25.69 -8.91
C GLY A 146 0.89 -25.83 -10.07
N LYS A 147 1.22 -26.61 -11.12
CA LYS A 147 0.28 -26.94 -12.20
C LYS A 147 -0.91 -27.76 -11.67
N GLU A 148 -0.65 -28.74 -10.82
CA GLU A 148 -1.69 -29.54 -10.18
C GLU A 148 -2.60 -28.67 -9.31
N LEU A 149 -2.03 -27.82 -8.45
CA LEU A 149 -2.80 -26.92 -7.58
C LEU A 149 -3.65 -25.92 -8.38
N THR A 150 -3.10 -25.38 -9.47
CA THR A 150 -3.83 -24.48 -10.37
C THR A 150 -5.06 -25.17 -10.99
N GLU A 151 -4.91 -26.42 -11.41
CA GLU A 151 -6.02 -27.19 -11.98
C GLU A 151 -7.07 -27.56 -10.92
N GLN A 152 -6.65 -27.88 -9.70
CA GLN A 152 -7.57 -28.09 -8.57
C GLN A 152 -8.36 -26.82 -8.22
N GLU A 153 -7.68 -25.67 -8.14
CA GLU A 153 -8.31 -24.36 -7.92
C GLU A 153 -9.35 -24.07 -9.01
N LYS A 154 -8.97 -24.24 -10.28
CA LYS A 154 -9.86 -24.03 -11.43
C LYS A 154 -11.12 -24.89 -11.35
N ASN A 155 -10.97 -26.17 -11.01
CA ASN A 155 -12.11 -27.09 -10.89
C ASN A 155 -13.03 -26.72 -9.72
N LEU A 156 -12.45 -26.30 -8.58
CA LEU A 156 -13.23 -25.82 -7.43
C LEU A 156 -14.00 -24.53 -7.77
N GLN A 157 -13.35 -23.58 -8.41
CA GLN A 157 -13.99 -22.32 -8.82
C GLN A 157 -15.14 -22.56 -9.81
N ARG A 158 -14.95 -23.48 -10.79
CA ARG A 158 -16.01 -23.91 -11.71
C ARG A 158 -17.19 -24.55 -10.98
N LEU A 159 -16.94 -25.51 -10.09
CA LEU A 159 -18.00 -26.18 -9.32
C LEU A 159 -18.78 -25.18 -8.45
N SER A 160 -18.08 -24.26 -7.79
CA SER A 160 -18.73 -23.20 -6.99
C SER A 160 -19.65 -22.31 -7.86
N ARG A 161 -19.22 -21.99 -9.09
CA ARG A 161 -20.04 -21.25 -10.06
C ARG A 161 -21.28 -22.04 -10.50
N GLU A 162 -21.14 -23.31 -10.86
CA GLU A 162 -22.25 -24.18 -11.25
C GLU A 162 -23.30 -24.31 -10.14
N VAL A 163 -22.85 -24.48 -8.89
CA VAL A 163 -23.75 -24.51 -7.71
C VAL A 163 -24.45 -23.16 -7.51
N TYR A 164 -23.75 -22.04 -7.71
CA TYR A 164 -24.34 -20.71 -7.64
C TYR A 164 -25.43 -20.48 -8.69
N GLU A 165 -25.16 -20.84 -9.94
CA GLU A 165 -26.08 -20.69 -11.07
C GLU A 165 -27.32 -21.56 -10.91
N PHE A 166 -27.15 -22.83 -10.55
CA PHE A 166 -28.26 -23.74 -10.28
C PHE A 166 -29.20 -23.22 -9.19
N ARG A 167 -28.64 -22.57 -8.14
CA ARG A 167 -29.45 -21.93 -7.09
C ARG A 167 -30.24 -20.74 -7.63
N LEU A 168 -29.64 -19.91 -8.49
CA LEU A 168 -30.36 -18.80 -9.12
C LEU A 168 -31.51 -19.30 -10.01
N GLU A 169 -31.25 -20.32 -10.82
CA GLU A 169 -32.25 -20.98 -11.68
C GLU A 169 -33.39 -21.60 -10.84
N SER A 170 -33.06 -22.10 -9.66
CA SER A 170 -34.02 -22.63 -8.67
C SER A 170 -34.74 -21.53 -7.86
N ALA A 171 -34.66 -20.27 -8.28
CA ALA A 171 -35.26 -19.10 -7.63
C ALA A 171 -34.81 -18.85 -6.17
N VAL A 172 -33.64 -19.35 -5.77
CA VAL A 172 -33.04 -19.05 -4.46
C VAL A 172 -32.63 -17.58 -4.41
N ALA A 173 -32.89 -16.91 -3.27
CA ALA A 173 -32.51 -15.52 -3.06
C ALA A 173 -31.00 -15.31 -3.29
N ARG A 174 -30.62 -14.23 -4.00
CA ARG A 174 -29.21 -13.94 -4.38
C ARG A 174 -28.24 -13.96 -3.19
N GLU A 175 -28.68 -13.46 -2.03
CA GLU A 175 -27.87 -13.45 -0.81
C GLU A 175 -27.62 -14.82 -0.19
N GLN A 176 -28.47 -15.80 -0.49
CA GLN A 176 -28.26 -17.20 -0.13
C GLN A 176 -27.49 -17.94 -1.22
N ALA A 177 -27.80 -17.68 -2.49
CA ALA A 177 -27.16 -18.36 -3.63
C ALA A 177 -25.63 -18.22 -3.57
N ARG A 178 -25.14 -17.00 -3.31
CA ARG A 178 -23.71 -16.64 -3.35
C ARG A 178 -22.84 -17.18 -2.21
N LYS A 179 -23.42 -17.84 -1.20
CA LYS A 179 -22.72 -18.16 0.07
C LYS A 179 -21.42 -18.95 -0.13
N ASP A 180 -21.37 -19.78 -1.17
CA ASP A 180 -20.23 -20.66 -1.46
C ASP A 180 -19.29 -20.10 -2.54
N LEU A 181 -19.51 -18.87 -3.01
CA LEU A 181 -18.56 -18.21 -3.89
C LEU A 181 -17.25 -17.95 -3.12
N PRO A 182 -16.09 -18.32 -3.68
CA PRO A 182 -14.81 -18.20 -2.98
C PRO A 182 -14.41 -16.73 -2.80
N LEU A 183 -13.55 -16.45 -1.83
CA LEU A 183 -13.02 -15.10 -1.61
C LEU A 183 -12.15 -14.58 -2.77
N SER A 184 -11.74 -15.43 -3.71
CA SER A 184 -11.09 -15.02 -4.94
C SER A 184 -12.06 -14.35 -5.93
N THR A 185 -13.37 -14.42 -5.70
CA THR A 185 -14.38 -13.76 -6.55
C THR A 185 -14.16 -12.25 -6.58
N TYR A 186 -14.17 -11.67 -7.78
CA TYR A 186 -14.03 -10.24 -7.96
C TYR A 186 -15.26 -9.46 -7.47
N THR A 187 -15.01 -8.31 -6.87
CA THR A 187 -15.99 -7.27 -6.56
C THR A 187 -15.57 -5.96 -7.21
N GLU A 188 -16.50 -5.01 -7.32
CA GLU A 188 -16.23 -3.67 -7.79
C GLU A 188 -16.65 -2.65 -6.75
N ALA A 189 -15.86 -1.58 -6.59
CA ALA A 189 -16.17 -0.54 -5.62
C ALA A 189 -15.71 0.83 -6.09
N TYR A 190 -16.48 1.86 -5.72
CA TYR A 190 -15.99 3.22 -5.66
C TYR A 190 -15.31 3.45 -4.32
N TRP A 191 -14.08 3.96 -4.37
CA TRP A 191 -13.25 4.26 -3.21
C TRP A 191 -12.75 5.70 -3.31
N LYS A 192 -13.23 6.57 -2.41
CA LYS A 192 -12.83 7.98 -2.33
C LYS A 192 -11.99 8.22 -1.08
N ILE A 193 -10.85 8.88 -1.22
CA ILE A 193 -9.92 9.13 -0.12
C ILE A 193 -9.17 10.46 -0.34
N ASP A 194 -8.79 11.14 0.73
CA ASP A 194 -7.87 12.27 0.67
C ASP A 194 -6.41 11.82 0.49
N LEU A 195 -5.54 12.73 0.05
CA LEU A 195 -4.16 12.41 -0.28
C LEU A 195 -3.33 12.02 0.95
N HIS A 196 -3.56 12.59 2.13
CA HIS A 196 -2.83 12.18 3.34
C HIS A 196 -3.09 10.70 3.66
N ASN A 197 -4.36 10.32 3.70
CA ASN A 197 -4.78 8.95 3.99
C ASN A 197 -4.43 7.98 2.85
N LEU A 198 -4.42 8.45 1.60
CA LEU A 198 -3.91 7.68 0.46
C LEU A 198 -2.42 7.37 0.59
N LEU A 199 -1.60 8.35 0.97
CA LEU A 199 -0.17 8.12 1.21
C LEU A 199 0.06 7.14 2.37
N HIS A 200 -0.78 7.16 3.40
CA HIS A 200 -0.75 6.15 4.46
C HIS A 200 -1.11 4.75 3.93
N PHE A 201 -2.15 4.63 3.11
CA PHE A 201 -2.50 3.38 2.42
C PHE A 201 -1.32 2.86 1.60
N LEU A 202 -0.73 3.71 0.76
CA LEU A 202 0.42 3.36 -0.08
C LEU A 202 1.62 2.92 0.76
N ARG A 203 1.92 3.62 1.86
CA ARG A 203 3.04 3.26 2.74
C ARG A 203 2.92 1.85 3.31
N LEU A 204 1.70 1.43 3.65
CA LEU A 204 1.43 0.10 4.21
C LEU A 204 1.27 -0.98 3.14
N ARG A 205 0.77 -0.63 1.96
CA ARG A 205 0.40 -1.60 0.92
C ARG A 205 1.44 -1.76 -0.18
N MET A 206 2.33 -0.78 -0.38
CA MET A 206 3.51 -0.94 -1.23
C MET A 206 4.66 -1.68 -0.53
N ASP A 207 4.55 -1.92 0.78
CA ASP A 207 5.57 -2.63 1.57
C ASP A 207 5.73 -4.08 1.09
N ASP A 208 6.96 -4.58 1.03
CA ASP A 208 7.24 -5.95 0.57
C ASP A 208 6.65 -7.03 1.49
N LYS A 209 6.32 -6.67 2.73
CA LYS A 209 5.62 -7.55 3.68
C LYS A 209 4.12 -7.65 3.41
N ALA A 210 3.53 -6.74 2.61
CA ALA A 210 2.12 -6.82 2.22
C ALA A 210 1.90 -7.95 1.22
N GLN A 211 0.71 -8.56 1.25
CA GLN A 211 0.31 -9.58 0.27
C GLN A 211 0.45 -9.04 -1.16
N LEU A 212 0.98 -9.87 -2.08
CA LEU A 212 1.33 -9.42 -3.43
C LEU A 212 0.15 -8.82 -4.17
N GLU A 213 -1.05 -9.37 -3.97
CA GLU A 213 -2.27 -8.94 -4.66
C GLU A 213 -2.58 -7.47 -4.31
N ILE A 214 -2.75 -7.11 -3.03
CA ILE A 214 -2.99 -5.71 -2.63
C ILE A 214 -1.80 -4.80 -2.95
N ARG A 215 -0.57 -5.34 -2.90
CA ARG A 215 0.63 -4.60 -3.28
C ARG A 215 0.63 -4.22 -4.75
N SER A 216 0.18 -5.11 -5.63
CA SER A 216 0.08 -4.84 -7.07
C SER A 216 -0.88 -3.68 -7.35
N PHE A 217 -2.01 -3.62 -6.65
CA PHE A 217 -2.93 -2.48 -6.72
C PHE A 217 -2.30 -1.19 -6.19
N ALA A 218 -1.62 -1.25 -5.03
CA ALA A 218 -0.98 -0.09 -4.43
C ALA A 218 0.15 0.48 -5.29
N LEU A 219 0.97 -0.38 -5.91
CA LEU A 219 2.03 0.03 -6.83
C LEU A 219 1.46 0.77 -8.04
N VAL A 220 0.38 0.26 -8.65
CA VAL A 220 -0.31 0.95 -9.75
C VAL A 220 -0.87 2.29 -9.29
N ILE A 221 -1.54 2.36 -8.14
CA ILE A 221 -2.07 3.63 -7.62
C ILE A 221 -0.95 4.64 -7.37
N GLY A 222 0.16 4.22 -6.76
CA GLY A 222 1.30 5.10 -6.48
C GLY A 222 1.97 5.60 -7.76
N HIS A 223 2.48 4.67 -8.58
CA HIS A 223 3.33 4.97 -9.73
C HIS A 223 2.57 5.49 -10.94
N GLU A 224 1.34 5.04 -11.18
CA GLU A 224 0.57 5.45 -12.36
C GLU A 224 -0.40 6.59 -12.09
N ILE A 225 -0.90 6.74 -10.86
CA ILE A 225 -1.95 7.72 -10.53
C ILE A 225 -1.38 8.87 -9.69
N VAL A 226 -0.86 8.59 -8.50
CA VAL A 226 -0.38 9.65 -7.59
C VAL A 226 0.83 10.40 -8.17
N ALA A 227 1.74 9.68 -8.82
CA ALA A 227 2.90 10.28 -9.49
C ALA A 227 2.52 11.29 -10.59
N ARG A 228 1.39 11.05 -11.29
CA ARG A 228 0.86 11.98 -12.31
C ARG A 228 0.04 13.11 -11.67
N TRP A 229 -0.69 12.82 -10.59
CA TRP A 229 -1.59 13.76 -9.94
C TRP A 229 -0.86 14.84 -9.12
N CYS A 230 0.03 14.43 -8.22
CA CYS A 230 0.75 15.29 -7.29
C CYS A 230 2.25 14.92 -7.30
N PRO A 231 2.99 15.21 -8.38
CA PRO A 231 4.37 14.77 -8.56
C PRO A 231 5.32 15.26 -7.45
N LEU A 232 5.14 16.48 -6.92
CA LEU A 232 6.02 17.00 -5.86
C LEU A 232 5.78 16.27 -4.53
N ILE A 233 4.51 15.93 -4.24
CA ILE A 233 4.16 15.08 -3.10
C ILE A 233 4.70 13.68 -3.29
N TRP A 234 4.55 13.09 -4.47
CA TRP A 234 5.02 11.75 -4.76
C TRP A 234 6.53 11.62 -4.55
N GLU A 235 7.30 12.55 -5.11
CA GLU A 235 8.75 12.65 -4.90
C GLU A 235 9.09 12.75 -3.40
N SER A 236 8.41 13.65 -2.67
CA SER A 236 8.64 13.83 -1.22
C SER A 236 8.24 12.60 -0.40
N PHE A 237 7.19 11.90 -0.79
CA PHE A 237 6.72 10.69 -0.14
C PHE A 237 7.72 9.54 -0.29
N LEU A 238 8.27 9.36 -1.49
CA LEU A 238 9.32 8.36 -1.71
C LEU A 238 10.52 8.63 -0.79
N ASP A 239 11.07 9.84 -0.83
CA ASP A 239 12.24 10.23 -0.05
C ASP A 239 12.04 10.09 1.48
N TYR A 240 10.94 10.65 2.00
CA TYR A 240 10.77 10.85 3.44
C TYR A 240 9.86 9.84 4.14
N ARG A 241 9.23 8.91 3.39
CA ARG A 241 8.33 7.90 3.96
C ARG A 241 8.63 6.49 3.49
N MET A 242 8.87 6.28 2.20
CA MET A 242 9.13 4.94 1.65
C MET A 242 10.58 4.53 1.84
N GLU A 243 11.51 5.39 1.42
CA GLU A 243 12.93 5.07 1.37
C GLU A 243 13.67 5.47 2.65
N SER A 244 13.03 6.24 3.52
CA SER A 244 13.59 6.66 4.81
C SER A 244 13.86 5.48 5.74
N LEU A 245 14.97 5.53 6.48
CA LEU A 245 15.25 4.64 7.59
C LEU A 245 14.80 5.27 8.91
N ASN A 246 14.01 4.53 9.68
CA ASN A 246 13.64 4.92 11.04
C ASN A 246 14.45 4.09 12.05
N LEU A 247 15.16 4.80 12.92
CA LEU A 247 15.92 4.24 14.03
C LEU A 247 15.30 4.72 15.34
N SER A 248 14.98 3.80 16.24
CA SER A 248 14.61 4.12 17.62
C SER A 248 15.81 4.67 18.38
N THR A 249 15.56 5.32 19.53
CA THR A 249 16.65 5.81 20.41
C THR A 249 17.65 4.72 20.77
N ARG A 250 17.19 3.49 20.96
CA ARG A 250 18.03 2.33 21.29
C ARG A 250 18.92 1.95 20.11
N GLU A 251 18.35 1.87 18.92
CA GLU A 251 19.08 1.58 17.68
C GLU A 251 20.13 2.65 17.37
N VAL A 252 19.83 3.93 17.61
CA VAL A 252 20.77 5.04 17.44
C VAL A 252 21.97 4.91 18.39
N ASN A 253 21.76 4.52 19.64
CA ASN A 253 22.84 4.34 20.61
C ASN A 253 23.77 3.18 20.22
N ILE A 254 23.20 2.04 19.80
CA ILE A 254 23.98 0.90 19.31
C ILE A 254 24.78 1.31 18.06
N LEU A 255 24.14 1.96 17.08
CA LEU A 255 24.80 2.45 15.88
C LEU A 255 25.98 3.38 16.21
N ARG A 256 25.83 4.27 17.20
CA ARG A 256 26.91 5.18 17.62
C ARG A 256 28.15 4.40 18.07
N GLU A 257 27.96 3.36 18.88
CA GLU A 257 29.08 2.55 19.37
C GLU A 257 29.71 1.71 18.24
N CYS A 258 28.90 1.14 17.34
CA CYS A 258 29.42 0.45 16.15
C CYS A 258 30.26 1.40 15.27
N LEU A 259 29.81 2.65 15.06
CA LEU A 259 30.56 3.65 14.28
C LEU A 259 31.83 4.13 15.00
N ALA A 260 31.86 4.08 16.32
CA ALA A 260 33.04 4.41 17.13
C ALA A 260 34.06 3.27 17.19
N GLY A 261 33.73 2.07 16.68
CA GLY A 261 34.56 0.87 16.81
C GLY A 261 34.51 0.23 18.20
N ASN A 262 33.52 0.58 19.02
CA ASN A 262 33.35 0.06 20.38
C ASN A 262 32.48 -1.21 20.38
N ASP A 263 32.97 -2.24 19.69
CA ASP A 263 32.22 -3.48 19.43
C ASP A 263 31.70 -4.15 20.71
N GLU A 264 32.54 -4.24 21.75
CA GLU A 264 32.17 -4.84 23.05
C GLU A 264 30.99 -4.10 23.69
N LYS A 265 30.99 -2.77 23.63
CA LYS A 265 29.94 -1.93 24.22
C LYS A 265 28.64 -2.01 23.42
N ALA A 266 28.72 -2.11 22.10
CA ALA A 266 27.56 -2.34 21.25
C ALA A 266 26.90 -3.71 21.52
N VAL A 267 27.71 -4.75 21.75
CA VAL A 267 27.25 -6.08 22.15
C VAL A 267 26.61 -6.04 23.55
N GLU A 268 27.25 -5.39 24.51
CA GLU A 268 26.71 -5.20 25.87
C GLU A 268 25.34 -4.51 25.83
N MET A 269 25.21 -3.40 25.11
CA MET A 269 23.93 -2.72 24.92
C MET A 269 22.86 -3.62 24.29
N ALA A 270 23.21 -4.42 23.29
CA ALA A 270 22.27 -5.33 22.65
C ALA A 270 21.80 -6.44 23.61
N LEU A 271 22.68 -6.92 24.50
CA LEU A 271 22.34 -7.89 25.55
C LEU A 271 21.43 -7.27 26.63
N GLU A 272 21.78 -6.09 27.14
CA GLU A 272 20.99 -5.38 28.16
C GLU A 272 19.57 -5.07 27.69
N LEU A 273 19.43 -4.71 26.40
CA LEU A 273 18.13 -4.44 25.79
C LEU A 273 17.35 -5.72 25.45
N GLY A 274 17.94 -6.89 25.67
CA GLY A 274 17.35 -8.19 25.32
C GLY A 274 17.23 -8.45 23.81
N LEU A 275 17.90 -7.63 23.00
CA LEU A 275 17.94 -7.77 21.54
C LEU A 275 18.84 -8.92 21.10
N LEU A 276 19.89 -9.16 21.87
CA LEU A 276 20.82 -10.27 21.77
C LEU A 276 20.65 -11.18 22.99
N LYS A 277 20.77 -12.50 22.79
CA LYS A 277 20.82 -13.47 23.88
C LYS A 277 22.06 -14.34 23.74
N ARG A 278 22.71 -14.64 24.86
CA ARG A 278 23.84 -15.58 24.91
C ARG A 278 23.31 -16.97 25.26
N GLU A 279 23.36 -17.90 24.31
CA GLU A 279 23.02 -19.32 24.53
C GLU A 279 24.30 -20.14 24.34
N LYS A 280 24.87 -20.65 25.45
CA LYS A 280 26.19 -21.32 25.47
C LYS A 280 27.31 -20.39 24.93
N ASP A 281 27.88 -20.74 23.77
CA ASP A 281 28.95 -20.03 23.07
C ASP A 281 28.46 -19.28 21.82
N GLU A 282 27.16 -19.27 21.55
CA GLU A 282 26.58 -18.59 20.38
C GLU A 282 25.62 -17.47 20.79
N PHE A 283 25.57 -16.45 19.94
CA PHE A 283 24.57 -15.40 20.04
C PHE A 283 23.30 -15.75 19.29
N LYS A 284 22.17 -15.50 19.93
CA LYS A 284 20.85 -15.64 19.32
C LYS A 284 20.20 -14.27 19.20
N THR A 285 19.92 -13.89 17.96
CA THR A 285 19.33 -12.59 17.63
C THR A 285 17.80 -12.64 17.71
N THR A 286 17.20 -11.58 18.24
CA THR A 286 15.75 -11.37 18.15
C THR A 286 15.34 -10.85 16.77
N LEU A 287 14.04 -10.88 16.46
CA LEU A 287 13.51 -10.29 15.23
C LEU A 287 13.83 -8.79 15.14
N GLU A 288 13.67 -8.06 16.24
CA GLU A 288 13.99 -6.63 16.32
C GLU A 288 15.49 -6.37 16.04
N LEU A 289 16.38 -7.23 16.53
CA LEU A 289 17.81 -7.10 16.22
C LEU A 289 18.12 -7.38 14.73
N ARG A 290 17.47 -8.36 14.11
CA ARG A 290 17.62 -8.62 12.66
C ARG A 290 17.09 -7.48 11.80
N GLU A 291 16.02 -6.82 12.25
CA GLU A 291 15.54 -5.59 11.61
C GLU A 291 16.60 -4.49 11.71
N LEU A 292 17.26 -4.32 12.87
CA LEU A 292 18.39 -3.41 13.02
C LEU A 292 19.56 -3.79 12.11
N GLU A 293 19.98 -5.07 12.08
CA GLU A 293 21.05 -5.56 11.20
C GLU A 293 20.79 -5.24 9.74
N THR A 294 19.54 -5.38 9.28
CA THR A 294 19.12 -5.02 7.93
C THR A 294 19.30 -3.51 7.68
N LYS A 295 18.94 -2.66 8.65
CA LYS A 295 19.15 -1.20 8.58
C LYS A 295 20.64 -0.85 8.56
N LEU A 296 21.45 -1.46 9.42
CA LEU A 296 22.90 -1.24 9.52
C LEU A 296 23.61 -1.65 8.23
N LYS A 297 23.26 -2.81 7.68
CA LYS A 297 23.79 -3.30 6.39
C LYS A 297 23.52 -2.32 5.25
N ARG A 298 22.33 -1.70 5.21
CA ARG A 298 21.99 -0.67 4.21
C ARG A 298 22.86 0.59 4.33
N MET A 299 23.40 0.86 5.52
CA MET A 299 24.34 1.97 5.77
C MET A 299 25.82 1.57 5.63
N GLY A 300 26.11 0.31 5.28
CA GLY A 300 27.48 -0.21 5.19
C GLY A 300 28.15 -0.43 6.56
N VAL A 301 27.36 -0.51 7.65
CA VAL A 301 27.88 -0.73 9.01
C VAL A 301 27.94 -2.23 9.29
N VAL A 302 29.10 -2.71 9.74
CA VAL A 302 29.31 -4.10 10.15
C VAL A 302 28.82 -4.29 11.58
N THR A 303 28.11 -5.38 11.85
CA THR A 303 27.62 -5.72 13.19
C THR A 303 28.68 -6.50 13.98
N PRO A 304 28.90 -6.18 15.27
CA PRO A 304 29.97 -6.78 16.07
C PRO A 304 29.60 -8.12 16.70
N TRP A 305 28.31 -8.45 16.80
CA TRP A 305 27.85 -9.76 17.25
C TRP A 305 27.79 -10.72 16.05
N ARG A 306 28.70 -11.70 16.03
CA ARG A 306 28.69 -12.87 15.14
C ARG A 306 28.71 -14.14 15.95
#